data_AF-A0AAU9TWB2-F1
#
_entry.id   AF-A0AAU9TWB2-F1
#
_cell.length_a   1.000
_cell.length_b   1.000
_cell.length_c   1.000
_cell.angle_alpha   90.00
_cell.angle_beta   90.00
_cell.angle_gamma   90.00
#
_symmetry.space_group_name_H-M   'P 1'
#
loop_
_entity.id
_entity.type
_entity.pdbx_description
1 polymer ?
#
loop_
_entity_poly.entity_id
_entity_poly.type
_entity_poly.pdbx_seq_one_letter_code
_entity_poly.pdbx_strand_id
1 'polypeptide(L)'
;MRASLQLFVWLVLVSVALCQDCKVGGKLCADHEQCCGGCCFDGECIDTYRSCLKDLNVCKDHVCRGEENCVPYKPRRCAGCEPLPLCRMKR
;
A
#
# COMPACT_ATOMS: atom_id res chain seq x y z
N MET A 1 -28.34 26.95 24.55
CA MET A 1 -28.15 26.93 23.07
C MET A 1 -26.70 27.14 22.63
N ARG A 2 -25.91 28.05 23.22
CA ARG A 2 -24.50 28.27 22.84
C ARG A 2 -23.55 27.11 23.17
N ALA A 3 -23.71 26.46 24.32
CA ALA A 3 -22.88 25.30 24.72
C ALA A 3 -23.12 24.06 23.83
N SER A 4 -24.35 23.89 23.35
CA SER A 4 -24.77 22.81 22.46
C SER A 4 -24.08 22.89 21.09
N LEU A 5 -23.90 24.12 20.58
CA LEU A 5 -23.23 24.39 19.30
C LEU A 5 -21.71 24.14 19.39
N GLN A 6 -21.08 24.51 20.50
CA GLN A 6 -19.65 24.26 20.71
C GLN A 6 -19.32 22.77 20.79
N LEU A 7 -20.13 21.99 21.51
CA LEU A 7 -19.99 20.53 21.56
C LEU A 7 -20.13 19.90 20.16
N PHE A 8 -21.09 20.36 19.36
CA PHE A 8 -21.27 19.88 18.00
C PHE A 8 -20.07 20.19 17.10
N VAL A 9 -19.53 21.41 17.18
CA VAL A 9 -18.35 21.81 16.41
C VAL A 9 -17.12 20.99 16.80
N TRP A 10 -16.92 20.73 18.09
CA TRP A 10 -15.85 19.85 18.57
C TRP A 10 -16.00 18.42 18.06
N LEU A 11 -17.23 17.88 18.07
CA LEU A 11 -17.50 16.53 17.60
C LEU A 11 -17.21 16.38 16.09
N VAL A 12 -17.56 17.40 15.30
CA VAL A 12 -17.28 17.44 13.85
C VAL A 12 -15.77 17.58 13.57
N LEU A 13 -15.05 18.40 14.33
CA LEU A 13 -13.59 18.53 14.18
C LEU A 13 -12.86 17.22 14.48
N VAL A 14 -13.30 16.48 15.51
CA VAL A 14 -12.72 15.18 15.88
C VAL A 14 -13.02 14.13 14.81
N SER A 15 -14.23 14.10 14.25
CA SER A 15 -14.58 13.13 13.22
C SER A 15 -13.84 13.37 11.89
N VAL A 16 -13.66 14.63 11.48
CA VAL A 16 -12.88 14.96 10.28
C VAL A 16 -11.40 14.61 10.45
N ALA A 17 -10.84 14.74 11.66
CA ALA A 17 -9.45 14.35 11.94
C ALA A 17 -9.20 12.83 11.83
N LEU A 18 -10.25 12.02 12.03
CA LEU A 18 -10.17 10.55 11.92
C LEU A 18 -10.36 10.04 10.48
N CYS A 19 -10.87 10.88 9.57
CA CYS A 19 -10.87 10.62 8.13
C CYS A 19 -9.52 11.02 7.53
N GLN A 20 -8.43 10.35 7.92
CA GLN A 20 -7.21 10.42 7.12
C GLN A 20 -7.42 9.59 5.85
N ASP A 21 -7.54 10.30 4.74
CA ASP A 21 -7.61 9.72 3.40
C ASP A 21 -6.38 8.84 3.18
N CYS A 22 -6.57 7.53 3.04
CA CYS A 22 -5.46 6.64 2.72
C CYS A 22 -5.05 6.86 1.26
N LYS A 23 -3.81 6.54 0.94
CA LYS A 23 -3.22 6.76 -0.37
C LYS A 23 -3.46 5.55 -1.26
N VAL A 24 -3.99 5.80 -2.45
CA VAL A 24 -4.20 4.77 -3.47
C VAL A 24 -2.90 4.40 -4.19
N GLY A 25 -2.92 3.35 -5.00
CA GLY A 25 -1.76 2.86 -5.75
C GLY A 25 -1.04 3.96 -6.56
N GLY A 26 0.30 3.95 -6.52
CA GLY A 26 1.18 4.92 -7.18
C GLY A 26 1.38 6.25 -6.46
N LYS A 27 0.80 6.43 -5.27
CA LYS A 27 1.02 7.63 -4.44
C LYS A 27 2.21 7.44 -3.50
N LEU A 28 2.96 8.52 -3.26
CA LEU A 28 4.11 8.52 -2.36
C LEU A 28 3.70 8.21 -0.92
N CYS A 29 4.39 7.29 -0.26
CA CYS A 29 4.17 6.87 1.12
C CYS A 29 5.48 6.76 1.89
N ALA A 30 5.41 6.88 3.21
CA ALA A 30 6.53 6.59 4.10
C ALA A 30 6.33 5.29 4.88
N ASP A 31 5.09 4.83 5.02
CA ASP A 31 4.72 3.64 5.80
C ASP A 31 3.52 2.92 5.18
N HIS A 32 3.36 1.63 5.46
CA HIS A 32 2.30 0.79 4.89
C HIS A 32 0.89 1.25 5.31
N GLU A 33 0.72 1.77 6.53
CA GLU A 33 -0.57 2.24 7.05
C GLU A 33 -1.11 3.45 6.28
N GLN A 34 -0.26 4.11 5.49
CA GLN A 34 -0.70 5.21 4.64
C GLN A 34 -1.42 4.74 3.38
N CYS A 35 -1.38 3.45 3.02
CA CYS A 35 -1.89 2.95 1.74
C CYS A 35 -3.26 2.28 1.88
N CYS A 36 -4.21 2.63 1.01
CA CYS A 36 -5.53 2.00 0.98
C CYS A 36 -5.43 0.56 0.45
N GLY A 37 -5.55 -0.43 1.33
CA GLY A 37 -5.62 -1.84 0.91
C GLY A 37 -4.36 -2.29 0.18
N GLY A 38 -3.20 -1.91 0.69
CA GLY A 38 -1.93 -2.12 0.03
C GLY A 38 -0.76 -1.91 0.96
N CYS A 39 0.44 -1.84 0.40
CA CYS A 39 1.66 -1.62 1.16
C CYS A 39 2.49 -0.50 0.55
N CYS A 40 3.26 0.19 1.37
CA CYS A 40 4.30 1.07 0.90
C CYS A 40 5.53 0.27 0.44
N PHE A 41 5.91 0.39 -0.83
CA PHE A 41 7.09 -0.24 -1.40
C PHE A 41 7.85 0.77 -2.25
N ASP A 42 9.16 0.89 -2.01
CA ASP A 42 10.03 1.86 -2.68
C ASP A 42 9.52 3.32 -2.63
N GLY A 43 8.83 3.66 -1.52
CA GLY A 43 8.23 4.98 -1.33
C GLY A 43 6.89 5.19 -2.04
N GLU A 44 6.31 4.17 -2.66
CA GLU A 44 5.00 4.24 -3.32
C GLU A 44 4.00 3.20 -2.80
N CYS A 45 2.73 3.58 -2.75
CA CYS A 45 1.66 2.65 -2.42
C CYS A 45 1.43 1.67 -3.57
N ILE A 46 1.37 0.39 -3.26
CA ILE A 46 1.09 -0.69 -4.20
C ILE A 46 -0.10 -1.51 -3.71
N ASP A 47 -0.93 -1.99 -4.63
CA ASP A 47 -2.00 -2.93 -4.31
C ASP A 47 -1.39 -4.33 -4.15
N THR A 48 -1.60 -4.92 -2.98
CA THR A 48 -1.05 -6.23 -2.61
C THR A 48 -2.13 -7.25 -2.28
N TYR A 49 -3.40 -6.97 -2.58
CA TYR A 49 -4.55 -7.83 -2.24
C TYR A 49 -5.32 -8.37 -3.44
N ARG A 50 -5.00 -7.90 -4.65
CA ARG A 50 -5.67 -8.29 -5.90
C ARG A 50 -5.74 -9.79 -6.12
N SER A 51 -4.74 -10.55 -5.66
CA SER A 51 -4.62 -11.98 -5.98
C SER A 51 -4.55 -12.91 -4.77
N CYS A 52 -5.08 -12.52 -3.59
CA CYS A 52 -5.00 -13.37 -2.38
C CYS A 52 -5.64 -14.76 -2.53
N LEU A 53 -6.53 -14.94 -3.50
CA LEU A 53 -7.27 -16.18 -3.71
C LEU A 53 -6.66 -17.08 -4.79
N LYS A 54 -5.56 -16.66 -5.43
CA LYS A 54 -4.97 -17.40 -6.56
C LYS A 54 -3.44 -17.35 -6.52
N ASP A 55 -2.81 -18.50 -6.75
CA ASP A 55 -1.37 -18.56 -6.95
C ASP A 55 -0.98 -17.70 -8.17
N LEU A 56 -0.19 -16.65 -7.92
CA LEU A 56 0.20 -15.68 -8.93
C LEU A 56 1.70 -15.80 -9.20
N ASN A 57 2.05 -16.24 -10.42
CA ASN A 57 3.42 -16.16 -10.89
C ASN A 57 3.71 -14.75 -11.43
N VAL A 58 4.06 -13.84 -10.52
CA VAL A 58 4.32 -12.41 -10.82
C VAL A 58 5.48 -12.19 -11.78
N CYS A 59 6.36 -13.19 -11.92
CA CYS A 59 7.50 -13.14 -12.82
C CYS A 59 7.22 -13.67 -14.22
N LYS A 60 6.04 -14.26 -14.46
CA LYS A 60 5.71 -14.83 -15.79
C LYS A 60 5.68 -13.77 -16.88
N ASP A 61 5.06 -12.63 -16.58
CA ASP A 61 4.83 -11.54 -17.54
C ASP A 61 5.70 -10.31 -17.24
N HIS A 62 6.59 -10.38 -16.24
CA HIS A 62 7.48 -9.28 -15.86
C HIS A 62 8.87 -9.44 -16.49
N VAL A 63 9.27 -8.43 -17.26
CA VAL A 63 10.55 -8.43 -17.99
C VAL A 63 11.56 -7.54 -17.26
N CYS A 64 12.64 -8.17 -16.80
CA CYS A 64 13.80 -7.47 -16.24
C CYS A 64 14.77 -7.02 -17.33
N ARG A 65 15.60 -6.01 -17.03
CA ARG A 65 16.56 -5.46 -18.01
C ARG A 65 17.92 -6.14 -17.88
N GLY A 66 18.56 -6.41 -19.02
CA GLY A 66 19.93 -6.95 -19.04
C GLY A 66 20.02 -8.37 -18.49
N GLU A 67 20.92 -8.59 -17.53
CA GLU A 67 21.21 -9.90 -16.89
C GLU A 67 20.42 -10.13 -15.58
N GLU A 68 19.50 -9.23 -15.25
CA GLU A 68 18.67 -9.35 -14.06
C GLU A 68 17.64 -10.47 -14.23
N ASN A 69 17.35 -11.18 -13.13
CA ASN A 69 16.30 -12.17 -13.06
C ASN A 69 15.15 -11.64 -12.21
N CYS A 70 13.92 -11.92 -12.63
CA CYS A 70 12.75 -11.64 -11.81
C CYS A 70 12.70 -12.63 -10.65
N VAL A 71 12.55 -12.10 -9.44
CA VAL A 71 12.29 -12.87 -8.23
C VAL A 71 11.02 -12.38 -7.55
N PRO A 72 10.14 -13.30 -7.09
CA PRO A 72 8.98 -12.91 -6.30
C PRO A 72 9.45 -12.41 -4.93
N TYR A 73 9.02 -11.22 -4.54
CA TYR A 73 9.40 -10.57 -3.30
C TYR A 73 8.19 -10.13 -2.49
N LYS A 74 8.17 -10.45 -1.20
CA LYS A 74 7.15 -9.97 -0.27
C LYS A 74 7.75 -8.91 0.66
N PRO A 75 7.27 -7.66 0.65
CA PRO A 75 7.77 -6.65 1.58
C PRO A 75 7.61 -7.06 3.04
N ARG A 76 8.62 -6.79 3.87
CA ARG A 76 8.56 -7.12 5.30
C ARG A 76 7.48 -6.28 5.97
N ARG A 77 6.71 -6.88 6.87
CA ARG A 77 5.61 -6.22 7.61
C ARG A 77 4.45 -5.71 6.73
N CYS A 78 4.45 -6.07 5.44
CA CYS A 78 3.30 -5.89 4.59
C CYS A 78 2.27 -7.00 4.85
N ALA A 79 1.06 -6.62 5.22
CA ALA A 79 -0.06 -7.55 5.43
C ALA A 79 -0.64 -8.10 4.11
N GLY A 80 -0.23 -7.53 2.98
CA GLY A 80 -0.56 -7.99 1.63
C GLY A 80 -0.21 -9.46 1.38
N CYS A 81 -0.94 -10.07 0.45
CA CYS A 81 -0.77 -11.47 0.06
C CYS A 81 0.03 -11.61 -1.25
N GLU A 82 -0.10 -10.64 -2.15
CA GLU A 82 0.48 -10.69 -3.50
C GLU A 82 1.97 -10.33 -3.46
N PRO A 83 2.86 -11.21 -3.94
CA PRO A 83 4.28 -10.89 -4.08
C PRO A 83 4.50 -9.91 -5.23
N LEU A 84 5.61 -9.17 -5.19
CA LEU A 84 6.03 -8.24 -6.23
C LEU A 84 7.11 -8.88 -7.10
N PRO A 85 7.12 -8.62 -8.41
CA PRO A 85 8.24 -8.99 -9.24
C PRO A 85 9.39 -8.00 -9.03
N LEU A 86 10.54 -8.48 -8.52
CA LEU A 86 11.75 -7.68 -8.41
C LEU A 86 12.84 -8.20 -9.32
N CYS A 87 13.49 -7.29 -10.04
CA CYS A 87 14.66 -7.59 -10.83
C CYS A 87 15.91 -7.55 -9.95
N ARG A 88 16.66 -8.65 -9.94
CA ARG A 88 17.90 -8.81 -9.15
C ARG A 88 18.98 -9.46 -10.03
N MET A 89 20.21 -9.00 -9.89
CA MET A 89 21.38 -9.69 -10.46
C MET A 89 21.49 -11.11 -9.89
N LYS A 90 21.76 -12.10 -10.76
CA LYS A 90 22.18 -13.43 -10.31
C LYS A 90 23.58 -13.29 -9.70
N ARG A 91 23.70 -13.58 -8.40
CA ARG A 91 25.02 -13.73 -7.76
C ARG A 91 25.68 -15.02 -8.20
#